data_AF-A0A7C7RT68-F1
#
_entry.id   AF-A0A7C7RT68-F1
#
_cell.length_a   1.000
_cell.length_b   1.000
_cell.length_c   1.000
_cell.angle_alpha   90.00
_cell.angle_beta   90.00
_cell.angle_gamma   90.00
#
_symmetry.space_group_name_H-M   'P 1'
#
loop_
_entity.id
_entity.type
_entity.pdbx_description
1 polymer ?
#
loop_
_entity_poly.entity_id
_entity_poly.type
_entity_poly.pdbx_seq_one_letter_code
_entity_poly.pdbx_strand_id
1 'polypeptide(L)' 'MIDQIAPRPLLLTYGEREAAATHPWDQLARAGEPKDPRIVPDCGHGQYLEVAAEEWERRVVAFFENVLLSVEP' A
#
# COMPACT_ATOMS: atom_id res chain seq x y z
N MET A 1 -12.22 10.33 -0.74
CA MET A 1 -11.97 9.56 -1.98
C MET A 1 -10.45 9.45 -2.19
N ILE A 2 -9.97 8.45 -2.95
CA ILE A 2 -8.52 8.18 -3.07
C ILE A 2 -7.73 9.32 -3.76
N ASP A 3 -8.40 10.06 -4.64
CA ASP A 3 -7.93 11.28 -5.32
C ASP A 3 -7.76 12.50 -4.37
N GLN A 4 -8.22 12.41 -3.13
CA GLN A 4 -8.09 13.46 -2.11
C GLN A 4 -7.04 13.14 -1.03
N ILE A 5 -6.28 12.05 -1.20
CA ILE A 5 -5.25 11.66 -0.23
C ILE A 5 -4.02 12.54 -0.39
N ALA A 6 -3.55 12.69 -1.64
CA ALA A 6 -2.45 13.60 -1.97
C ALA A 6 -2.71 15.02 -1.42
N PRO A 7 -1.67 15.70 -0.89
CA PRO A 7 -0.25 15.34 -0.93
C PRO A 7 0.22 14.40 0.19
N ARG A 8 -0.69 13.82 1.00
CA ARG A 8 -0.28 12.86 2.03
C ARG A 8 0.18 11.55 1.36
N PRO A 9 1.28 10.94 1.81
CA PRO A 9 1.75 9.68 1.26
C PRO A 9 0.74 8.55 1.38
N LEU A 10 0.71 7.67 0.38
CA LEU A 10 -0.18 6.51 0.32
C LEU A 10 0.61 5.21 0.10
N LEU A 11 0.49 4.26 1.02
CA LEU A 11 0.89 2.86 0.81
C LEU A 11 -0.37 2.04 0.48
N LEU A 12 -0.36 1.32 -0.63
CA LEU A 12 -1.50 0.54 -1.10
C LEU A 12 -1.10 -0.91 -1.37
N THR A 13 -1.59 -1.85 -0.56
CA THR A 13 -1.22 -3.27 -0.60
C THR A 13 -2.41 -4.15 -0.99
N TYR A 14 -2.20 -5.03 -1.97
CA TYR A 14 -3.18 -6.01 -2.44
C TYR A 14 -2.54 -7.40 -2.58
N GLY A 15 -3.33 -8.45 -2.43
CA GLY A 15 -2.95 -9.77 -2.95
C GLY A 15 -3.18 -9.85 -4.47
N GLU A 16 -2.38 -10.61 -5.22
CA GLU A 16 -2.54 -10.79 -6.67
C GLU A 16 -3.92 -11.34 -7.05
N ARG A 17 -4.42 -12.33 -6.31
CA ARG A 17 -5.74 -12.92 -6.55
C ARG A 17 -6.87 -11.95 -6.25
N GLU A 18 -6.67 -11.09 -5.26
CA GLU A 18 -7.59 -10.00 -4.95
C GLU A 18 -7.56 -8.94 -6.06
N ALA A 19 -6.37 -8.56 -6.51
CA ALA A 19 -6.18 -7.53 -7.53
C ALA A 19 -6.86 -7.91 -8.85
N ALA A 20 -6.86 -9.20 -9.20
CA ALA A 20 -7.59 -9.72 -10.35
C ALA A 20 -9.11 -9.53 -10.25
N ALA A 21 -9.66 -9.44 -9.04
CA ALA A 21 -11.10 -9.32 -8.80
C ALA A 21 -11.56 -7.88 -8.48
N THR A 22 -10.68 -7.03 -7.94
CA THR A 22 -11.06 -5.71 -7.37
C THR A 22 -10.48 -4.50 -8.11
N HIS A 23 -9.71 -4.74 -9.19
CA HIS A 23 -9.14 -3.70 -10.05
C HIS A 23 -8.43 -2.56 -9.28
N PRO A 24 -7.47 -2.87 -8.38
CA PRO A 24 -6.78 -1.86 -7.57
C PRO A 24 -6.00 -0.84 -8.41
N TRP A 25 -5.65 -1.20 -9.64
CA TRP A 25 -5.00 -0.31 -10.61
C TRP A 25 -5.83 0.91 -10.97
N ASP A 26 -7.17 0.81 -10.96
CA ASP A 26 -8.04 1.96 -11.20
C ASP A 26 -8.00 2.94 -10.04
N GLN A 27 -7.91 2.42 -8.81
CA GLN A 27 -7.71 3.25 -7.62
C GLN A 27 -6.33 3.92 -7.67
N LEU A 28 -5.29 3.16 -8.04
CA LEU A 28 -3.93 3.67 -8.16
C LEU A 28 -3.81 4.75 -9.24
N ALA A 29 -4.50 4.60 -10.37
CA ALA A 29 -4.54 5.59 -11.45
C ALA A 29 -5.15 6.92 -10.99
N ARG A 30 -6.12 6.87 -10.05
CA ARG A 30 -6.76 8.05 -9.46
C ARG A 30 -5.98 8.66 -8.30
N ALA A 31 -5.13 7.89 -7.63
CA ALA A 31 -4.32 8.37 -6.52
C ALA A 31 -3.26 9.36 -7.02
N GLY A 32 -3.13 10.51 -6.34
CA GLY A 32 -2.02 11.43 -6.53
C GLY A 32 -0.72 10.95 -5.84
N GLU A 33 0.37 11.70 -6.02
CA GLU A 33 1.67 11.40 -5.41
C GLU A 33 1.85 12.03 -4.01
N PRO A 34 2.71 11.47 -3.14
CA PRO A 34 3.51 10.26 -3.34
C PRO A 34 2.73 8.97 -3.01
N LYS A 35 2.88 7.93 -3.85
CA LYS A 35 2.24 6.62 -3.64
C LYS A 35 3.18 5.42 -3.86
N ASP A 36 2.97 4.36 -3.08
CA ASP A 36 3.70 3.10 -3.16
C ASP A 36 2.71 1.92 -3.33
N PRO A 37 2.48 1.44 -4.57
CA PRO A 37 1.65 0.27 -4.83
C PRO A 37 2.41 -1.04 -4.62
N ARG A 38 1.78 -2.00 -3.95
CA ARG A 38 2.31 -3.36 -3.78
C ARG A 38 1.25 -4.42 -4.07
N ILE A 39 1.55 -5.30 -5.03
CA ILE A 39 0.82 -6.55 -5.24
C ILE A 39 1.66 -7.71 -4.70
N VAL A 40 1.11 -8.51 -3.79
CA VAL A 40 1.77 -9.70 -3.25
C VAL A 40 1.39 -10.93 -4.10
N PRO A 41 2.35 -11.67 -4.68
CA PRO A 41 2.06 -12.80 -5.57
C PRO A 41 1.36 -13.94 -4.82
N ASP A 42 0.53 -14.71 -5.54
CA ASP A 42 -0.20 -15.88 -5.03
C ASP A 42 -1.08 -15.62 -3.78
N CYS A 43 -1.35 -14.35 -3.48
CA CYS A 43 -1.98 -13.89 -2.26
C CYS A 43 -3.43 -13.47 -2.52
N GLY A 44 -4.34 -13.84 -1.62
CA GLY A 44 -5.72 -13.32 -1.57
C GLY A 44 -5.85 -12.06 -0.70
N HIS A 45 -7.07 -11.62 -0.46
CA HIS A 45 -7.36 -10.47 0.40
C HIS A 45 -6.89 -10.73 1.84
N GLY A 46 -6.07 -9.83 2.39
CA GLY A 46 -5.52 -9.93 3.75
C GLY A 46 -4.41 -10.99 3.96
N GLN A 47 -4.28 -11.96 3.05
CA GLN A 47 -3.34 -13.09 3.20
C GLN A 47 -1.86 -12.69 3.18
N TYR A 48 -1.53 -11.45 2.83
CA TYR A 48 -0.15 -10.97 2.82
C TYR A 48 0.46 -10.91 4.24
N LEU A 49 -0.39 -10.92 5.28
CA LEU A 49 0.02 -11.12 6.68
C LEU A 49 0.56 -12.53 6.96
N GLU A 50 0.13 -13.52 6.17
CA GLU A 50 0.54 -14.93 6.31
C GLU A 50 1.64 -15.28 5.30
N VAL A 51 1.46 -14.89 4.04
CA VAL A 51 2.34 -15.22 2.91
C VAL A 51 3.65 -14.43 2.94
N ALA A 52 3.61 -13.20 3.49
CA ALA A 52 4.72 -12.26 3.44
C ALA A 52 4.84 -11.45 4.74
N ALA A 53 4.66 -12.11 5.90
CA ALA A 53 4.57 -11.46 7.21
C ALA A 53 5.70 -10.45 7.49
N GLU A 54 6.96 -10.92 7.40
CA GLU A 54 8.14 -10.08 7.67
C GLU A 54 8.28 -8.92 6.68
N GLU A 55 7.99 -9.17 5.40
CA GLU A 55 8.01 -8.14 4.36
C GLU A 55 6.92 -7.09 4.58
N TRP A 56 5.71 -7.55 4.92
CA TRP A 56 4.58 -6.69 5.21
C TRP A 56 4.87 -5.79 6.40
N GLU A 57 5.36 -6.35 7.51
CA GLU A 57 5.72 -5.59 8.70
C GLU A 57 6.81 -4.57 8.38
N ARG A 58 7.90 -5.00 7.74
CA ARG A 58 9.02 -4.12 7.38
C ARG A 58 8.56 -2.92 6.56
N ARG A 59 7.68 -3.13 5.58
CA ARG A 59 7.19 -2.03 4.72
C ARG A 59 6.21 -1.12 5.45
N VAL A 60 5.30 -1.66 6.24
CA VAL A 60 4.33 -0.87 7.00
C VAL A 60 5.06 0.00 8.03
N VAL A 61 6.01 -0.58 8.77
CA VAL A 61 6.84 0.16 9.73
C VAL A 61 7.65 1.23 9.02
N ALA A 62 8.40 0.89 7.98
CA ALA A 62 9.20 1.86 7.23
C ALA A 62 8.36 3.00 6.63
N PHE A 63 7.16 2.71 6.15
CA PHE A 63 6.23 3.74 5.68
C PHE A 63 5.87 4.72 6.79
N PHE A 64 5.46 4.24 7.96
CA PHE A 64 5.09 5.11 9.07
C PHE A 64 6.29 5.83 9.69
N GLU A 65 7.45 5.19 9.80
CA GLU A 65 8.69 5.84 10.22
C GLU A 65 9.01 7.03 9.29
N ASN A 66 8.98 6.81 7.97
CA ASN A 66 9.25 7.87 7.00
C ASN A 66 8.19 8.99 7.04
N VAL A 67 6.92 8.67 7.25
CA VAL A 67 5.85 9.68 7.24
C VAL A 67 5.75 10.45 8.56
N LEU A 68 5.98 9.79 9.70
CA LEU A 68 5.75 10.37 11.03
C LEU A 68 7.03 10.91 11.68
N LEU A 69 8.21 10.34 11.38
CA LEU A 69 9.47 10.78 11.95
C LEU A 69 10.20 11.83 11.09
N SER A 70 9.75 12.07 9.86
CA SER A 70 10.31 13.13 8.99
C SER A 70 9.74 14.52 9.26
N VAL A 71 9.02 14.71 10.37
CA VAL A 71 8.58 16.03 10.82
C VAL A 71 9.74 16.67 11.59
N GLU A 72 10.53 17.52 10.92
CA GLU A 72 11.34 18.51 11.62
C GLU A 72 10.39 19.45 12.40
N PRO A 73 10.75 19.91 13.62
CA PRO A 73 9.90 20.80 14.41
C PRO A 73 9.59 22.14 13.73
#